data_AF-A0A816N3K8-F1
#
_entry.id   AF-A0A816N3K8-F1
#
_cell.length_a   1.000
_cell.length_b   1.000
_cell.length_c   1.000
_cell.angle_alpha   90.00
_cell.angle_beta   90.00
_cell.angle_gamma   90.00
#
_symmetry.space_group_name_H-M   'P 1'
#
loop_
_entity.id
_entity.type
_entity.pdbx_description
1 polymer ?
#
loop_
_entity_poly.entity_id
_entity_poly.type
_entity_poly.pdbx_seq_one_letter_code
_entity_poly.pdbx_strand_id
1 'polypeptide(L)'
;MSRNYTASQFEQTFVPKRLQMYQVPRDPQPGVHPSETTTLSGSSFITDSKGHILPGIKKSERSPFGEFIGTWDLPKKIPGPYHVHPMGRTEKSFNALCAQRDQTVQQMEKARVYEKEGSSSQ
;
A
#
# COMPACT_ATOMS: atom_id res chain seq x y z
N MET A 1 -11.47 -11.27 7.90
CA MET A 1 -10.18 -10.96 8.55
C MET A 1 -10.22 -11.50 9.96
N SER A 2 -9.18 -12.22 10.39
CA SER A 2 -9.03 -12.70 11.78
C SER A 2 -8.25 -11.67 12.62
N ARG A 3 -8.45 -11.72 13.94
CA ARG A 3 -7.66 -10.96 14.94
C ARG A 3 -7.05 -11.97 15.91
N ASN A 4 -5.83 -11.72 16.35
CA ASN A 4 -5.15 -12.54 17.36
C ASN A 4 -5.30 -11.85 18.72
N TYR A 5 -6.01 -12.48 19.65
CA TYR A 5 -6.12 -12.03 21.04
C TYR A 5 -4.89 -12.46 21.85
N THR A 6 -4.63 -11.79 22.96
CA THR A 6 -3.49 -12.09 23.82
C THR A 6 -3.70 -13.45 24.50
N ALA A 7 -2.73 -14.35 24.36
CA ALA A 7 -2.69 -15.60 25.12
C ALA A 7 -2.03 -15.41 26.51
N SER A 8 -1.92 -14.17 26.99
CA SER A 8 -1.32 -13.77 28.25
C SER A 8 0.03 -14.48 28.49
N GLN A 9 0.08 -15.47 29.38
CA GLN A 9 1.30 -16.18 29.76
C GLN A 9 1.94 -16.96 28.59
N PHE A 10 1.16 -17.36 27.58
CA PHE A 10 1.64 -18.17 26.46
C PHE A 10 2.04 -17.35 25.23
N GLU A 11 1.82 -16.02 25.26
CA GLU A 11 2.04 -15.14 24.10
C GLU A 11 3.48 -15.21 23.58
N GLN A 12 4.44 -15.41 24.49
CA GLN A 12 5.87 -15.46 24.15
C GLN A 12 6.19 -16.54 23.10
N THR A 13 5.44 -17.64 23.07
CA THR A 13 5.64 -18.75 22.11
C THR A 13 5.16 -18.42 20.70
N PHE A 14 4.18 -17.52 20.58
CA PHE A 14 3.56 -17.13 19.31
C PHE A 14 4.17 -15.88 18.68
N VAL A 15 5.22 -15.33 19.29
CA VAL A 15 5.97 -14.21 18.71
C VAL A 15 6.53 -14.63 17.34
N PRO A 16 6.39 -13.82 16.27
CA PRO A 16 6.84 -14.17 14.91
C PRO A 16 8.29 -14.67 14.83
N LYS A 17 9.17 -14.08 15.67
CA LYS A 17 10.58 -14.49 15.78
C LYS A 17 10.75 -15.94 16.26
N ARG A 18 9.89 -16.43 17.15
CA ARG A 18 9.93 -17.83 17.63
C ARG A 18 9.26 -18.79 16.64
N LEU A 19 8.25 -18.31 15.91
CA LEU A 19 7.60 -19.05 14.83
C LEU A 19 8.46 -19.13 13.54
N GLN A 20 9.70 -18.68 13.58
CA GLN A 20 10.61 -18.66 12.43
C GLN A 20 10.04 -17.87 11.23
N MET A 21 9.20 -16.87 11.50
CA MET A 21 8.77 -15.92 10.47
C MET A 21 9.91 -14.92 10.22
N TYR A 22 10.58 -15.04 9.07
CA TYR A 22 11.68 -14.16 8.68
C TYR A 22 11.23 -12.90 7.90
N GLN A 23 9.93 -12.72 7.72
CA GLN A 23 9.34 -11.52 7.11
C GLN A 23 8.94 -10.50 8.17
N VAL A 24 8.66 -9.27 7.75
CA VAL A 24 8.10 -8.24 8.64
C VAL A 24 6.67 -8.66 9.04
N PRO A 25 6.39 -8.84 10.35
CA PRO A 25 5.05 -9.16 10.80
C PRO A 25 4.07 -8.04 10.48
N ARG A 26 2.80 -8.40 10.24
CA ARG A 26 1.72 -7.43 9.99
C ARG A 26 1.59 -6.41 11.13
N ASP A 27 1.71 -6.88 12.36
CA ASP A 27 1.72 -6.05 13.55
C ASP A 27 3.15 -6.05 14.13
N PRO A 28 3.93 -4.98 13.91
CA PRO A 28 5.36 -4.97 14.24
C PRO A 28 5.63 -4.85 15.75
N GLN A 29 4.63 -4.47 16.56
CA GLN A 29 4.77 -4.37 18.00
C GLN A 29 4.35 -5.68 18.68
N PRO A 30 5.28 -6.40 19.35
CA PRO A 30 4.93 -7.59 20.13
C PRO A 30 4.02 -7.21 21.30
N GLY A 31 2.94 -7.95 21.51
CA GLY A 31 2.06 -7.78 22.68
C GLY A 31 0.92 -6.78 22.50
N VAL A 32 0.79 -6.11 21.34
CA VAL A 32 -0.38 -5.27 21.03
C VAL A 32 -1.51 -6.15 20.51
N HIS A 33 -2.09 -6.94 21.41
CA HIS A 33 -3.31 -7.68 21.12
C HIS A 33 -4.51 -6.90 21.65
N PRO A 34 -5.69 -7.04 21.02
CA PRO A 34 -6.92 -6.54 21.62
C PRO A 34 -7.06 -7.13 23.01
N SER A 35 -7.29 -6.29 24.03
CA SER A 35 -7.66 -6.78 25.35
C SER A 35 -9.04 -7.44 25.28
N GLU A 36 -9.26 -8.43 26.14
CA GLU A 36 -10.59 -8.96 26.41
C GLU A 36 -11.41 -7.90 27.12
N THR A 37 -11.92 -6.92 26.37
CA THR A 37 -12.87 -5.96 26.92
C THR A 37 -14.20 -6.67 27.01
N THR A 38 -14.57 -7.11 28.21
CA THR A 38 -15.94 -7.53 28.55
C THR A 38 -16.86 -6.34 28.32
N THR A 39 -17.45 -6.26 27.15
CA THR A 39 -18.48 -5.27 26.87
C THR A 39 -19.74 -5.70 27.61
N LEU A 40 -20.07 -5.00 28.71
CA LEU A 40 -21.29 -5.25 29.49
C LEU A 40 -22.59 -4.95 28.74
N SER A 41 -22.50 -4.38 27.53
CA SER A 41 -23.65 -4.04 26.69
C SER A 41 -23.93 -5.18 25.72
N GLY A 42 -25.21 -5.58 25.60
CA GLY A 42 -25.64 -6.60 24.64
C GLY A 42 -25.29 -6.23 23.18
N SER A 43 -25.10 -7.25 22.34
CA SER A 43 -24.85 -7.09 20.91
C SER A 43 -26.15 -6.84 20.14
N SER A 44 -26.14 -5.87 19.24
CA SER A 44 -27.23 -5.64 18.28
C SER A 44 -26.92 -6.28 16.93
N PHE A 45 -27.96 -6.69 16.21
CA PHE A 45 -27.81 -7.23 14.86
C PHE A 45 -27.49 -6.11 13.86
N ILE A 46 -26.46 -6.32 13.06
CA ILE A 46 -26.00 -5.37 12.04
C ILE A 46 -26.30 -5.86 10.60
N THR A 47 -26.82 -7.07 10.44
CA THR A 47 -27.06 -7.71 9.15
C THR A 47 -28.45 -8.33 9.07
N ASP A 48 -28.99 -8.41 7.86
CA ASP A 48 -30.19 -9.19 7.52
C ASP A 48 -29.89 -10.70 7.54
N SER A 49 -30.94 -11.51 7.54
CA SER A 49 -30.94 -12.98 7.42
C SER A 49 -30.09 -13.53 6.26
N LYS A 50 -29.93 -12.74 5.19
CA LYS A 50 -29.09 -13.06 4.02
C LYS A 50 -27.62 -12.66 4.16
N GLY A 51 -27.23 -12.01 5.27
CA GLY A 51 -25.88 -11.49 5.49
C GLY A 51 -25.62 -10.11 4.88
N HIS A 52 -26.65 -9.42 4.37
CA HIS A 52 -26.51 -8.04 3.91
C HIS A 52 -26.45 -7.07 5.09
N ILE A 53 -25.54 -6.09 5.06
CA ILE A 53 -25.46 -5.03 6.08
C ILE A 53 -26.71 -4.15 6.00
N LEU A 54 -27.32 -3.85 7.14
CA LEU A 54 -28.52 -3.02 7.20
C LEU A 54 -28.25 -1.59 6.67
N PRO A 55 -29.21 -0.97 5.96
CA PRO A 55 -29.06 0.39 5.46
C PRO A 55 -28.87 1.36 6.63
N GLY A 56 -27.89 2.27 6.51
CA GLY A 56 -27.54 3.26 7.55
C GLY A 56 -26.37 2.87 8.44
N ILE A 57 -25.92 1.61 8.42
CA ILE A 57 -24.69 1.20 9.11
C ILE A 57 -23.47 1.59 8.26
N LYS A 58 -22.48 2.22 8.89
CA LYS A 58 -21.22 2.59 8.23
C LYS A 58 -20.51 1.33 7.76
N LYS A 59 -20.30 1.23 6.45
CA LYS A 59 -19.50 0.18 5.79
C LYS A 59 -18.17 0.75 5.34
N SER A 60 -17.15 -0.10 5.23
CA SER A 60 -15.93 0.30 4.53
C SER A 60 -16.25 0.55 3.06
N GLU A 61 -15.79 1.66 2.50
CA GLU A 61 -15.87 1.91 1.04
C GLU A 61 -14.94 0.98 0.26
N ARG A 62 -13.91 0.47 0.93
CA ARG A 62 -12.93 -0.45 0.37
C ARG A 62 -13.53 -1.84 0.12
N SER A 63 -13.11 -2.46 -0.97
CA SER A 63 -13.50 -3.82 -1.33
C SER A 63 -13.16 -4.81 -0.21
N PRO A 64 -14.05 -5.80 0.08
CA PRO A 64 -13.76 -6.86 1.03
C PRO A 64 -12.58 -7.75 0.60
N PHE A 65 -12.25 -7.75 -0.69
CA PHE A 65 -11.06 -8.42 -1.24
C PHE A 65 -9.77 -7.57 -1.11
N GLY A 66 -9.84 -6.45 -0.40
CA GLY A 66 -8.70 -5.59 -0.12
C GLY A 66 -8.40 -4.61 -1.25
N GLU A 67 -7.10 -4.39 -1.50
CA GLU A 67 -6.56 -3.53 -2.57
C GLU A 67 -6.23 -4.34 -3.83
N PHE A 68 -6.97 -5.43 -4.06
CA PHE A 68 -6.74 -6.25 -5.24
C PHE A 68 -7.05 -5.44 -6.49
N ILE A 69 -6.00 -5.08 -7.22
CA ILE A 69 -6.07 -4.48 -8.56
C ILE A 69 -5.86 -5.64 -9.53
N GLY A 70 -6.85 -5.90 -10.38
CA GLY A 70 -6.73 -6.91 -11.42
C GLY A 70 -5.56 -6.57 -12.36
N THR A 71 -4.99 -7.58 -13.01
CA THR A 71 -3.87 -7.38 -13.97
C THR A 71 -4.19 -6.34 -15.05
N TRP A 72 -5.46 -6.19 -15.40
CA TRP A 72 -5.95 -5.22 -16.39
C TRP A 72 -6.30 -3.84 -15.80
N ASP A 73 -6.48 -3.74 -14.49
CA ASP A 73 -6.81 -2.48 -13.78
C ASP A 73 -5.56 -1.76 -13.25
N LEU A 74 -4.36 -2.29 -13.54
CA LEU A 74 -3.11 -1.63 -13.19
C LEU A 74 -3.00 -0.30 -13.96
N PRO A 75 -2.58 0.79 -13.30
CA PRO A 75 -2.28 2.02 -14.01
C PRO A 75 -1.18 1.77 -15.06
N LYS A 76 -1.25 2.47 -16.20
CA LYS A 76 -0.29 2.36 -17.33
C LYS A 76 1.19 2.43 -16.88
N LYS A 77 1.46 3.06 -15.74
CA LYS A 77 2.72 2.95 -15.00
C LYS A 77 2.41 2.63 -13.54
N ILE A 78 2.98 1.55 -13.04
CA ILE A 78 3.00 1.25 -11.61
C ILE A 78 4.01 2.21 -10.98
N PRO A 79 3.61 3.11 -10.06
CA PRO A 79 4.56 3.86 -9.25
C PRO A 79 5.18 2.87 -8.26
N GLY A 80 6.11 2.04 -8.74
CA GLY A 80 7.01 1.33 -7.85
C GLY A 80 7.78 2.36 -7.02
N PRO A 81 8.30 1.99 -5.84
CA PRO A 81 9.24 2.85 -5.15
C PRO A 81 10.35 3.20 -6.14
N TYR A 82 10.42 4.48 -6.54
CA TYR A 82 11.52 4.99 -7.35
C TYR A 82 12.73 5.09 -6.44
N HIS A 83 13.24 3.94 -6.03
CA HIS A 83 14.42 3.83 -5.21
C HIS A 83 15.59 3.81 -6.17
N VAL A 84 16.21 4.98 -6.37
CA VAL A 84 17.48 5.04 -7.07
C VAL A 84 18.49 4.38 -6.15
N HIS A 85 18.83 3.11 -6.39
CA HIS A 85 19.86 2.43 -5.62
C HIS A 85 21.18 3.22 -5.77
N PRO A 86 21.67 3.91 -4.71
CA PRO A 86 22.97 4.57 -4.78
C PRO A 86 24.12 3.55 -4.69
N MET A 87 23.80 2.31 -4.35
CA MET A 87 24.72 1.21 -4.03
C MET A 87 25.29 0.52 -5.28
N GLY A 88 25.80 1.29 -6.23
CA GLY A 88 26.47 0.69 -7.38
C GLY A 88 27.31 1.62 -8.24
N ARG A 89 27.19 2.94 -8.11
CA ARG A 89 27.98 3.87 -8.92
C ARG A 89 28.31 5.14 -8.13
N THR A 90 29.56 5.59 -8.21
CA THR A 90 30.11 6.81 -7.57
C THR A 90 29.19 8.03 -7.69
N GLU A 91 29.18 8.93 -6.72
CA GLU A 91 28.38 10.17 -6.70
C GLU A 91 28.44 10.97 -8.03
N LYS A 92 29.64 11.05 -8.63
CA LYS A 92 29.85 11.66 -9.96
C LYS A 92 28.93 11.09 -11.04
N SER A 93 28.74 9.77 -11.05
CA SER A 93 27.91 9.08 -12.04
C SER A 93 26.41 9.28 -11.80
N PHE A 94 25.99 9.39 -10.53
CA PHE A 94 24.62 9.71 -10.16
C PHE A 94 24.26 11.11 -10.67
N ASN A 95 25.13 12.09 -10.43
CA ASN A 95 24.95 13.46 -10.92
C ASN A 95 24.91 13.51 -12.45
N ALA A 96 25.75 12.72 -13.14
CA ALA A 96 25.73 12.63 -14.59
C ALA A 96 24.41 12.04 -15.13
N LEU A 97 23.87 11.00 -14.49
CA LEU A 97 22.58 10.41 -14.86
C LEU A 97 21.42 11.36 -14.61
N CYS A 98 21.43 12.12 -13.51
CA CYS A 98 20.46 13.19 -13.25
C CYS A 98 20.51 14.27 -14.34
N ALA A 99 21.70 14.73 -14.71
CA ALA A 99 21.86 15.72 -15.78
C ALA A 99 21.35 15.19 -17.14
N GLN A 100 21.66 13.93 -17.47
CA GLN A 100 21.17 13.29 -18.70
C GLN A 100 19.63 13.20 -18.72
N ARG A 101 19.02 12.82 -17.59
CA ARG A 101 17.56 12.81 -17.44
C ARG A 101 16.98 14.21 -17.69
N ASP A 102 17.53 15.24 -17.08
CA ASP A 102 17.00 16.60 -17.18
C ASP A 102 17.11 17.13 -18.62
N GLN A 103 18.21 16.82 -19.32
CA GLN A 103 18.36 17.12 -20.75
C GLN A 103 17.29 16.43 -21.60
N THR A 104 17.00 15.16 -21.36
CA THR A 104 15.96 14.44 -22.11
C THR A 104 14.57 15.03 -21.88
N VAL A 105 14.26 15.47 -20.65
CA VAL A 105 12.98 16.14 -20.34
C VAL A 105 12.88 17.46 -21.10
N GLN A 106 13.93 18.27 -21.10
CA GLN A 106 13.96 19.52 -21.86
C GLN A 106 13.81 19.30 -23.37
N GLN A 107 14.41 18.24 -23.92
CA GLN A 107 14.25 17.88 -25.32
C GLN A 107 12.80 17.48 -25.64
N MET A 108 12.16 16.69 -24.77
CA MET A 108 10.76 16.31 -24.93
C MET A 108 9.82 17.51 -24.83
N GLU A 109 10.08 18.44 -23.91
CA GLU A 109 9.30 19.68 -23.78
C GLU A 109 9.44 20.57 -25.01
N LYS A 110 10.66 20.77 -25.50
CA LYS A 110 10.91 21.48 -26.75
C LYS A 110 10.16 20.82 -27.92
N ALA A 111 10.25 19.51 -28.06
CA ALA A 111 9.55 18.76 -29.10
C ALA A 111 8.02 18.96 -29.02
N ARG A 112 7.43 18.93 -27.81
CA ARG A 112 6.00 19.22 -27.60
C ARG A 112 5.60 20.64 -27.99
N VAL A 113 6.47 21.62 -27.76
CA VAL A 113 6.22 23.01 -28.17
C VAL A 113 6.25 23.14 -29.69
N TYR A 114 7.25 22.54 -30.35
CA TYR A 114 7.32 22.50 -31.83
C TYR A 114 6.10 21.82 -32.46
N GLU A 115 5.61 20.71 -31.88
CA GLU A 115 4.38 20.05 -32.36
C GLU A 115 3.15 20.95 -32.27
N LYS A 116 3.02 21.74 -31.19
CA LYS A 116 1.92 22.69 -31.02
C LYS A 116 1.97 23.82 -32.05
N GLU A 117 3.14 24.42 -32.24
CA GLU A 117 3.35 25.53 -33.18
C GLU A 117 3.15 25.07 -34.64
N GLY A 118 3.59 23.85 -34.97
CA GLY A 118 3.38 23.25 -36.28
C GLY A 118 1.90 22.96 -36.58
N SER A 119 1.11 22.58 -35.56
CA SER A 119 -0.34 22.35 -35.71
C SER A 119 -1.17 23.63 -35.82
N SER A 120 -0.65 24.77 -35.37
CA SER A 120 -1.29 26.09 -35.46
C SER A 120 -1.12 26.76 -36.83
N SER A 121 -0.27 26.19 -37.69
CA SER A 121 0.12 26.79 -38.99
C SER A 121 -0.50 26.06 -40.20
N GLN A 122 -1.41 25.11 -39.97
CA GLN A 122 -2.24 24.44 -40.99
C GLN A 122 -3.71 24.71 -40.72
#